data_AF-A0A1Q9MVW5-F1
#
_entry.id   AF-A0A1Q9MVW5-F1
#
_cell.length_a   1.000
_cell.length_b   1.000
_cell.length_c   1.000
_cell.angle_alpha   90.00
_cell.angle_beta   90.00
_cell.angle_gamma   90.00
#
_symmetry.space_group_name_H-M   'P 1'
#
loop_
_entity.id
_entity.type
_entity.pdbx_description
1 polymer ?
#
loop_
_entity_poly.entity_id
_entity_poly.type
_entity_poly.pdbx_seq_one_letter_code
_entity_poly.pdbx_strand_id
1 'polypeptide(L)'
;MADYVLGVIYGILAGIFNFLGQVLQKKAINDTAQEKRDSALVRSLIHNKTWLMGIVSMVAFSAVFMILGQAIVGAALMPGLVASGFIVLAIGSTKILKESLKLGEYVAIILLAIGIVLIGFSQLSIEGSLTYFTDPQFNTRLAIFTVVYTGLWLGLFYVGRKGQKFKSIFLAIGTGFPFVVGTIWLQPLIISLGSLFSGTAGAFEWVIFLIAAIITLIVNLLGLGHYQYALNAGNASIVVPVQQIPQQIAPIFTYFVIYQFIAPTDYSIYFIVIAILLICIAGFVFGKRQAKLEQIKGPEEKTKESPNSEVRI
;
A
#
# COMPACT_ATOMS: atom_id res chain seq x y z
N MET A 1 25.07 -13.85 14.13
CA MET A 1 23.80 -14.02 14.86
C MET A 1 23.26 -12.71 15.41
N ALA A 2 24.07 -11.87 16.08
CA ALA A 2 23.64 -10.57 16.60
C ALA A 2 23.05 -9.65 15.50
N ASP A 3 23.70 -9.57 14.34
CA ASP A 3 23.23 -8.74 13.22
C ASP A 3 21.87 -9.20 12.70
N TYR A 4 21.68 -10.52 12.58
CA TYR A 4 20.41 -11.08 12.12
C TYR A 4 19.23 -10.70 13.04
N VAL A 5 19.41 -10.83 14.36
CA VAL A 5 18.40 -10.41 15.35
C VAL A 5 18.09 -8.92 15.22
N LEU A 6 19.11 -8.10 15.02
CA LEU A 6 18.94 -6.66 14.81
C LEU A 6 18.13 -6.35 13.54
N GLY A 7 18.40 -7.03 12.43
CA GLY A 7 17.62 -6.87 11.21
C GLY A 7 16.15 -7.29 11.36
N VAL A 8 15.88 -8.35 12.13
CA VAL A 8 14.50 -8.75 12.50
C VAL A 8 13.80 -7.64 13.30
N ILE A 9 14.49 -7.07 14.30
CA ILE A 9 13.97 -5.95 15.10
C ILE A 9 13.65 -4.75 14.20
N TYR A 10 14.53 -4.41 13.26
CA TYR A 10 14.27 -3.32 12.30
C TYR A 10 13.06 -3.60 11.41
N GLY A 11 12.88 -4.82 10.92
CA GLY A 11 11.67 -5.18 10.16
C GLY A 11 10.38 -5.00 10.96
N ILE A 12 10.38 -5.40 12.24
CA ILE A 12 9.23 -5.21 13.14
C ILE A 12 8.98 -3.72 13.40
N LEU A 13 10.03 -2.95 13.71
CA LEU A 13 9.92 -1.50 13.92
C LEU A 13 9.40 -0.79 12.67
N ALA A 14 9.87 -1.17 11.48
CA ALA A 14 9.36 -0.65 10.22
C ALA A 14 7.84 -0.86 10.10
N GLY A 15 7.36 -2.06 10.42
CA GLY A 15 5.93 -2.36 10.52
C GLY A 15 5.21 -1.48 11.53
N ILE A 16 5.70 -1.40 12.77
CA ILE A 16 5.10 -0.59 13.83
C ILE A 16 4.93 0.87 13.38
N PHE A 17 5.99 1.51 12.88
CA PHE A 17 5.94 2.91 12.46
C PHE A 17 5.08 3.13 11.20
N ASN A 18 5.06 2.17 10.27
CA ASN A 18 4.18 2.23 9.10
C ASN A 18 2.71 2.29 9.52
N PHE A 19 2.26 1.28 10.28
CA PHE A 19 0.85 1.15 10.66
C PHE A 19 0.43 2.18 11.70
N LEU A 20 1.31 2.56 12.63
CA LEU A 20 1.05 3.68 13.54
C LEU A 20 0.84 4.99 12.75
N GLY A 21 1.68 5.23 11.74
CA GLY A 21 1.56 6.41 10.88
C GLY A 21 0.20 6.48 10.19
N GLN A 22 -0.27 5.35 9.66
CA GLN A 22 -1.58 5.24 9.03
C GLN A 22 -2.75 5.45 10.02
N VAL A 23 -2.64 4.92 11.24
CA VAL A 23 -3.62 5.17 12.31
C VAL A 23 -3.68 6.66 12.68
N LEU A 24 -2.53 7.32 12.82
CA LEU A 24 -2.47 8.76 13.11
C LEU A 24 -3.05 9.61 11.98
N GLN A 25 -2.79 9.26 10.72
CA GLN A 25 -3.40 9.93 9.56
C GLN A 25 -4.92 9.79 9.58
N LYS A 26 -5.45 8.59 9.84
CA LYS A 26 -6.90 8.39 9.99
C LYS A 26 -7.48 9.17 11.15
N LYS A 27 -6.77 9.25 12.28
CA LYS A 27 -7.20 10.06 13.42
C LYS A 27 -7.33 11.53 13.01
N ALA A 28 -6.34 12.08 12.33
CA ALA A 28 -6.37 13.46 11.86
C ALA A 28 -7.54 13.73 10.87
N ILE A 29 -7.86 12.76 10.01
CA ILE A 29 -9.05 12.83 9.15
C ILE A 29 -10.32 12.86 10.00
N ASN A 30 -10.44 11.96 10.97
CA ASN A 30 -11.61 11.86 11.87
C ASN A 30 -11.77 13.08 12.81
N ASP A 31 -10.69 13.82 13.08
CA ASP A 31 -10.72 15.05 13.87
C ASP A 31 -11.02 16.30 13.01
N THR A 32 -10.95 16.19 11.68
CA THR A 32 -11.26 17.30 10.76
C THR A 32 -12.78 17.46 10.61
N ALA A 33 -13.31 18.68 10.64
CA ALA A 33 -14.75 18.96 10.46
C ALA A 33 -15.27 18.44 9.10
N GLN A 34 -16.50 17.91 9.09
CA GLN A 34 -17.09 17.22 7.93
C GLN A 34 -17.09 18.09 6.66
N GLU A 35 -17.46 19.38 6.76
CA GLU A 35 -17.48 20.34 5.64
C GLU A 35 -16.12 20.47 4.92
N LYS A 36 -15.02 20.38 5.69
CA LYS A 36 -13.66 20.46 5.15
C LYS A 36 -13.21 19.15 4.51
N ARG A 37 -13.81 18.01 4.88
CA ARG A 37 -13.46 16.69 4.33
C ARG A 37 -13.89 16.54 2.88
N ASP A 38 -14.96 17.20 2.46
CA ASP A 38 -15.50 17.03 1.12
C ASP A 38 -14.88 17.99 0.08
N SER A 39 -14.46 19.18 0.51
CA SER A 39 -13.98 20.25 -0.38
C SER A 39 -12.46 20.41 -0.42
N ALA A 40 -11.76 20.21 0.70
CA ALA A 40 -10.34 20.57 0.83
C ALA A 40 -9.56 19.69 1.82
N LEU A 41 -9.88 18.39 1.89
CA LEU A 41 -9.31 17.47 2.87
C LEU A 41 -7.77 17.54 2.93
N VAL A 42 -7.10 17.34 1.80
CA VAL A 42 -5.62 17.31 1.74
C VAL A 42 -5.02 18.65 2.20
N ARG A 43 -5.60 19.77 1.76
CA ARG A 43 -5.12 21.12 2.15
C ARG A 43 -5.27 21.36 3.66
N SER A 44 -6.35 20.86 4.26
CA SER A 44 -6.56 20.92 5.72
C SER A 44 -5.57 20.03 6.47
N LEU A 45 -5.29 18.83 5.95
CA LEU A 45 -4.41 17.85 6.60
C LEU A 45 -2.94 18.30 6.66
N ILE A 46 -2.44 19.04 5.65
CA ILE A 46 -1.06 19.53 5.62
C ILE A 46 -0.70 20.39 6.84
N HIS A 47 -1.68 21.06 7.46
CA HIS A 47 -1.48 21.88 8.65
C HIS A 47 -1.74 21.11 9.97
N ASN A 48 -2.24 19.87 9.89
CA ASN A 48 -2.56 19.06 11.05
C ASN A 48 -1.32 18.33 11.56
N LYS A 49 -0.87 18.67 12.78
CA LYS A 49 0.31 18.06 13.42
C LYS A 49 0.22 16.54 13.55
N THR A 50 -0.96 16.00 13.86
CA THR A 50 -1.16 14.54 13.97
C THR A 50 -1.00 13.85 12.62
N TRP A 51 -1.49 14.47 11.55
CA TRP A 51 -1.30 13.96 10.19
C TRP A 51 0.17 13.99 9.77
N LEU A 52 0.87 15.12 10.03
CA LEU A 52 2.30 15.25 9.76
C LEU A 52 3.12 14.21 10.54
N MET A 53 2.83 14.01 11.82
CA MET A 53 3.45 12.93 12.61
C MET A 53 3.18 11.56 12.01
N GLY A 54 1.97 11.34 11.47
CA GLY A 54 1.63 10.13 10.74
C GLY A 54 2.49 9.91 9.49
N ILE A 55 2.68 10.96 8.68
CA ILE A 55 3.60 10.93 7.53
C ILE A 55 5.03 10.69 7.96
N VAL A 56 5.55 11.40 8.96
CA VAL A 56 6.94 11.24 9.42
C VAL A 56 7.17 9.81 9.93
N SER A 57 6.23 9.26 10.69
CA SER A 57 6.25 7.86 11.13
C SER A 57 6.33 6.90 9.92
N MET A 58 5.46 7.09 8.94
CA MET A 58 5.32 6.19 7.81
C MET A 58 6.45 6.32 6.77
N VAL A 59 6.93 7.52 6.50
CA VAL A 59 7.88 7.79 5.40
C VAL A 59 9.31 7.87 5.92
N ALA A 60 9.57 8.54 7.05
CA ALA A 60 10.92 8.68 7.54
C ALA A 60 11.33 7.47 8.37
N PHE A 61 10.65 7.21 9.49
CA PHE A 61 11.04 6.14 10.41
C PHE A 61 10.87 4.75 9.79
N SER A 62 9.69 4.46 9.22
CA SER A 62 9.47 3.15 8.62
C SER A 62 10.43 2.87 7.46
N ALA A 63 10.65 3.82 6.55
CA ALA A 63 11.57 3.59 5.42
C ALA A 63 13.02 3.37 5.89
N VAL A 64 13.50 4.13 6.88
CA VAL A 64 14.84 3.94 7.44
C VAL A 64 14.98 2.54 8.04
N PHE A 65 14.06 2.13 8.90
CA PHE A 65 14.10 0.77 9.47
C PHE A 65 13.92 -0.31 8.42
N MET A 66 13.11 -0.07 7.38
CA MET A 66 12.93 -1.01 6.29
C MET A 66 14.22 -1.19 5.49
N ILE A 67 14.93 -0.11 5.14
CA ILE A 67 16.21 -0.15 4.44
C ILE A 67 17.25 -0.88 5.28
N LEU A 68 17.36 -0.55 6.57
CA LEU A 68 18.31 -1.19 7.49
C LEU A 68 17.99 -2.68 7.68
N GLY A 69 16.72 -3.02 7.87
CA GLY A 69 16.27 -4.41 7.97
C GLY A 69 16.58 -5.19 6.69
N GLN A 70 16.19 -4.65 5.54
CA GLN A 70 16.43 -5.27 4.24
C GLN A 70 17.91 -5.48 3.94
N ALA A 71 18.78 -4.55 4.34
CA ALA A 71 20.22 -4.69 4.17
C ALA A 71 20.81 -5.85 4.98
N ILE A 72 20.17 -6.25 6.08
CA ILE A 72 20.69 -7.29 6.99
C ILE A 72 20.01 -8.65 6.79
N VAL A 73 18.68 -8.69 6.74
CA VAL A 73 17.90 -9.95 6.61
C VAL A 73 17.48 -10.26 5.18
N GLY A 74 17.73 -9.34 4.24
CA GLY A 74 17.34 -9.48 2.84
C GLY A 74 15.87 -9.11 2.57
N ALA A 75 15.55 -8.87 1.30
CA ALA A 75 14.21 -8.42 0.90
C ALA A 75 13.11 -9.48 1.09
N ALA A 76 13.47 -10.77 1.10
CA ALA A 76 12.49 -11.87 1.17
C ALA A 76 11.74 -11.91 2.51
N LEU A 77 12.43 -11.73 3.64
CA LEU A 77 11.79 -11.82 4.97
C LEU A 77 11.08 -10.53 5.39
N MET A 78 11.43 -9.39 4.77
CA MET A 78 10.96 -8.07 5.19
C MET A 78 9.43 -7.90 5.14
N PRO A 79 8.71 -8.32 4.09
CA PRO A 79 7.25 -8.22 4.07
C PRO A 79 6.60 -8.92 5.28
N GLY A 80 7.06 -10.12 5.63
CA GLY A 80 6.56 -10.87 6.78
C GLY A 80 6.82 -10.17 8.11
N LEU A 81 8.01 -9.58 8.27
CA LEU A 81 8.35 -8.81 9.47
C LEU A 81 7.53 -7.51 9.58
N VAL A 82 7.34 -6.79 8.49
CA VAL A 82 6.53 -5.56 8.44
C VAL A 82 5.06 -5.86 8.75
N ALA A 83 4.55 -7.03 8.32
CA ALA A 83 3.19 -7.47 8.62
C ALA A 83 2.91 -7.61 10.13
N SER A 84 3.94 -7.77 10.98
CA SER A 84 3.75 -7.73 12.45
C SER A 84 3.09 -6.42 12.93
N GLY A 85 3.28 -5.32 12.19
CA GLY A 85 2.65 -4.04 12.48
C GLY A 85 1.13 -4.03 12.32
N PHE A 86 0.51 -5.06 11.74
CA PHE A 86 -0.96 -5.20 11.78
C PHE A 86 -1.50 -5.30 13.21
N ILE A 87 -0.70 -5.76 14.18
CA ILE A 87 -1.06 -5.71 15.60
C ILE A 87 -1.24 -4.26 16.04
N VAL A 88 -0.34 -3.36 15.63
CA VAL A 88 -0.42 -1.93 15.92
C VAL A 88 -1.65 -1.31 15.24
N LEU A 89 -1.95 -1.72 14.00
CA LEU A 89 -3.18 -1.30 13.34
C LEU A 89 -4.42 -1.73 14.15
N ALA A 90 -4.50 -2.97 14.62
CA ALA A 90 -5.64 -3.48 15.37
C ALA A 90 -5.82 -2.76 16.72
N ILE A 91 -4.73 -2.57 17.46
CA ILE A 91 -4.72 -1.83 18.73
C ILE A 91 -5.04 -0.35 18.48
N GLY A 92 -4.41 0.28 17.50
CA GLY A 92 -4.63 1.68 17.15
C GLY A 92 -6.06 1.94 16.69
N SER A 93 -6.63 1.05 15.89
CA SER A 93 -8.03 1.18 15.43
C SER A 93 -9.01 1.13 16.61
N THR A 94 -8.80 0.23 17.56
CA THR A 94 -9.70 0.09 18.72
C THR A 94 -9.49 1.15 19.79
N LYS A 95 -8.23 1.48 20.12
CA LYS A 95 -7.89 2.39 21.23
C LYS A 95 -7.82 3.86 20.83
N ILE A 96 -7.28 4.16 19.63
CA ILE A 96 -7.08 5.54 19.16
C ILE A 96 -8.29 5.98 18.33
N LEU A 97 -8.71 5.16 17.36
CA LEU A 97 -9.81 5.50 16.45
C LEU A 97 -11.20 5.12 16.99
N LYS A 98 -11.25 4.33 18.07
CA LYS A 98 -12.49 3.82 18.68
C LYS A 98 -13.35 3.01 17.71
N GLU A 99 -12.72 2.34 16.73
CA GLU A 99 -13.38 1.42 15.81
C GLU A 99 -13.64 0.07 16.50
N SER A 100 -14.80 -0.56 16.25
CA SER A 100 -15.11 -1.89 16.79
C SER A 100 -14.72 -3.00 15.81
N LEU A 101 -13.67 -3.74 16.17
CA LEU A 101 -13.24 -4.94 15.46
C LEU A 101 -14.08 -6.14 15.87
N LYS A 102 -14.64 -6.85 14.89
CA LYS A 102 -15.29 -8.16 15.09
C LYS A 102 -14.28 -9.29 14.95
N LEU A 103 -14.63 -10.46 15.49
CA LEU A 103 -13.81 -11.67 15.38
C LEU A 103 -13.38 -11.98 13.94
N GLY A 104 -14.28 -11.82 12.97
CA GLY A 104 -13.96 -12.03 11.55
C GLY A 104 -12.86 -11.10 11.02
N GLU A 105 -12.76 -9.86 11.54
CA GLU A 105 -11.71 -8.91 11.15
C GLU A 105 -10.36 -9.33 11.72
N TYR A 106 -10.31 -9.81 12.97
CA TYR A 106 -9.09 -10.38 13.55
C TYR A 106 -8.62 -11.61 12.77
N VAL A 107 -9.54 -12.53 12.42
CA VAL A 107 -9.20 -13.70 11.61
C VAL A 107 -8.66 -13.27 10.24
N ALA A 108 -9.30 -12.30 9.57
CA ALA A 108 -8.82 -11.80 8.29
C ALA A 108 -7.44 -11.14 8.37
N ILE A 109 -7.15 -10.38 9.44
CA ILE A 109 -5.81 -9.80 9.68
C ILE A 109 -4.77 -10.93 9.83
N ILE A 110 -5.08 -11.97 10.59
CA ILE A 110 -4.18 -13.12 10.78
C ILE A 110 -3.94 -13.85 9.45
N LEU A 111 -4.99 -14.13 8.68
CA LEU A 111 -4.87 -14.79 7.37
C LEU A 111 -4.01 -13.96 6.40
N LEU A 112 -4.20 -12.64 6.39
CA LEU A 112 -3.38 -11.72 5.58
C LEU A 112 -1.91 -11.76 6.01
N ALA A 113 -1.64 -11.70 7.32
CA ALA A 113 -0.27 -11.78 7.85
C ALA A 113 0.40 -13.11 7.51
N ILE A 114 -0.30 -14.24 7.66
CA ILE A 114 0.21 -15.57 7.28
C ILE A 114 0.49 -15.61 5.78
N GLY A 115 -0.40 -15.09 4.93
CA GLY A 115 -0.18 -15.01 3.49
C GLY A 115 1.09 -14.25 3.13
N ILE A 116 1.34 -13.11 3.76
CA ILE A 116 2.57 -12.32 3.54
C ILE A 116 3.82 -13.07 3.99
N VAL A 117 3.76 -13.75 5.13
CA VAL A 117 4.88 -14.59 5.60
C VAL A 117 5.17 -15.74 4.63
N LEU A 118 4.14 -16.39 4.08
CA LEU A 118 4.30 -17.43 3.07
C LEU A 118 4.91 -16.88 1.76
N ILE A 119 4.55 -15.66 1.34
CA ILE A 119 5.25 -14.98 0.23
C ILE A 119 6.73 -14.80 0.58
N GLY A 120 7.07 -14.39 1.80
CA GLY A 120 8.47 -14.28 2.22
C GLY A 120 9.22 -15.62 2.16
N PHE A 121 8.59 -16.72 2.59
CA PHE A 121 9.15 -18.07 2.49
C PHE A 121 9.24 -18.62 1.07
N SER A 122 8.56 -18.02 0.09
CA SER A 122 8.72 -18.40 -1.31
C SER A 122 10.06 -17.96 -1.92
N GLN A 123 10.83 -17.11 -1.21
CA GLN A 123 12.17 -16.66 -1.60
C GLN A 123 12.22 -15.93 -2.95
N LEU A 124 11.10 -15.35 -3.40
CA LEU A 124 11.09 -14.51 -4.59
C LEU A 124 12.01 -13.31 -4.37
N SER A 125 13.13 -13.28 -5.10
CA SER A 125 14.11 -12.21 -5.07
C SER A 125 14.42 -11.76 -6.48
N ILE A 126 14.30 -10.46 -6.75
CA ILE A 126 14.64 -9.89 -8.04
C ILE A 126 16.01 -9.23 -7.90
N GLU A 127 17.04 -9.90 -8.40
CA GLU A 127 18.37 -9.28 -8.51
C GLU A 127 18.33 -8.22 -9.60
N GLY A 128 18.57 -6.97 -9.21
CA GLY A 128 18.50 -5.83 -10.11
C GLY A 128 19.73 -5.72 -11.01
N SER A 129 19.51 -5.65 -12.33
CA SER A 129 20.56 -5.32 -13.31
C SER A 129 20.05 -4.26 -14.30
N LEU A 130 20.91 -3.32 -14.68
CA LEU A 130 20.60 -2.35 -15.75
C LEU A 130 20.47 -3.03 -17.11
N THR A 131 21.04 -4.21 -17.29
CA THR A 131 20.97 -4.96 -18.54
C THR A 131 19.54 -5.37 -18.91
N TYR A 132 18.62 -5.46 -17.93
CA TYR A 132 17.21 -5.70 -18.26
C TYR A 132 16.60 -4.54 -19.04
N PHE A 133 17.03 -3.30 -18.78
CA PHE A 133 16.50 -2.10 -19.41
C PHE A 133 17.07 -1.86 -20.81
N THR A 134 18.02 -2.68 -21.27
CA THR A 134 18.46 -2.68 -22.68
C THR A 134 17.68 -3.69 -23.53
N ASP A 135 16.95 -4.63 -22.91
CA ASP A 135 16.07 -5.57 -23.61
C ASP A 135 14.71 -4.91 -23.98
N PRO A 136 14.40 -4.76 -25.28
CA PRO A 136 13.12 -4.20 -25.72
C PRO A 136 11.90 -4.99 -25.23
N GLN A 137 12.01 -6.31 -25.05
CA GLN A 137 10.90 -7.14 -24.62
C GLN A 137 10.58 -6.90 -23.13
N PHE A 138 11.61 -6.88 -22.27
CA PHE A 138 11.46 -6.48 -20.87
C PHE A 138 10.83 -5.09 -20.74
N ASN A 139 11.35 -4.10 -21.48
CA ASN A 139 10.82 -2.74 -21.45
C ASN A 139 9.35 -2.66 -21.89
N THR A 140 8.96 -3.44 -22.90
CA THR A 140 7.57 -3.51 -23.36
C THR A 140 6.67 -4.12 -22.29
N ARG A 141 7.08 -5.21 -21.63
CA ARG A 141 6.32 -5.80 -20.51
C ARG A 141 6.19 -4.82 -19.35
N LEU A 142 7.28 -4.16 -18.97
CA LEU A 142 7.32 -3.14 -17.92
C LEU A 142 6.35 -1.99 -18.22
N ALA A 143 6.35 -1.49 -19.46
CA ALA A 143 5.45 -0.42 -19.91
C ALA A 143 3.98 -0.88 -19.88
N ILE A 144 3.67 -2.06 -20.41
CA ILE A 144 2.31 -2.63 -20.40
C ILE A 144 1.79 -2.74 -18.97
N PHE A 145 2.56 -3.34 -18.05
CA PHE A 145 2.11 -3.51 -16.66
C PHE A 145 2.00 -2.18 -15.91
N THR A 146 2.87 -1.21 -16.19
CA THR A 146 2.72 0.16 -15.68
C THR A 146 1.38 0.75 -16.11
N VAL A 147 1.06 0.68 -17.41
CA VAL A 147 -0.21 1.19 -17.95
C VAL A 147 -1.41 0.44 -17.37
N VAL A 148 -1.35 -0.89 -17.26
CA VAL A 148 -2.43 -1.71 -16.68
C VAL A 148 -2.68 -1.35 -15.21
N TYR A 149 -1.64 -1.28 -14.38
CA TYR A 149 -1.80 -0.94 -12.97
C TYR A 149 -2.26 0.52 -12.77
N THR A 150 -1.79 1.46 -13.58
CA THR A 150 -2.31 2.83 -13.58
C THR A 150 -3.78 2.87 -14.02
N GLY A 151 -4.16 2.09 -15.04
CA GLY A 151 -5.55 1.97 -15.49
C GLY A 151 -6.46 1.40 -14.40
N LEU A 152 -6.03 0.34 -13.70
CA LEU A 152 -6.74 -0.24 -12.56
C LEU A 152 -6.88 0.76 -11.41
N TRP A 153 -5.80 1.48 -11.09
CA TRP A 153 -5.83 2.54 -10.07
C TRP A 153 -6.88 3.61 -10.41
N LEU A 154 -6.81 4.21 -11.60
CA LEU A 154 -7.71 5.29 -12.01
C LEU A 154 -9.15 4.81 -12.15
N GLY A 155 -9.35 3.61 -12.72
CA GLY A 155 -10.66 2.98 -12.84
C GLY A 155 -11.31 2.76 -11.47
N LEU A 156 -10.60 2.15 -10.52
CA LEU A 156 -11.10 1.91 -9.16
C LEU A 156 -11.30 3.21 -8.39
N PHE A 157 -10.42 4.21 -8.58
CA PHE A 157 -10.60 5.53 -7.98
C PHE A 157 -11.90 6.19 -8.47
N TYR A 158 -12.14 6.19 -9.77
CA TYR A 158 -13.33 6.81 -10.36
C TYR A 158 -14.61 6.07 -9.98
N VAL A 159 -14.60 4.73 -10.06
CA VAL A 159 -15.73 3.88 -9.63
C VAL A 159 -16.00 4.07 -8.14
N GLY A 160 -14.96 4.06 -7.30
CA GLY A 160 -15.09 4.29 -5.86
C GLY A 160 -15.62 5.70 -5.53
N ARG A 161 -15.16 6.72 -6.27
CA ARG A 161 -15.61 8.11 -6.05
C ARG A 161 -17.08 8.33 -6.42
N LYS A 162 -17.55 7.73 -7.52
CA LYS A 162 -18.94 7.85 -7.99
C LYS A 162 -19.89 6.83 -7.37
N GLY A 163 -19.38 5.70 -6.92
CA GLY A 163 -20.15 4.60 -6.34
C GLY A 163 -20.77 4.98 -4.99
N GLN A 164 -22.00 4.52 -4.77
CA GLN A 164 -22.68 4.61 -3.47
C GLN A 164 -22.51 3.33 -2.65
N LYS A 165 -22.35 2.17 -3.32
CA LYS A 165 -22.15 0.87 -2.69
C LYS A 165 -20.69 0.45 -2.83
N PHE A 166 -20.11 -0.10 -1.77
CA PHE A 166 -18.73 -0.58 -1.71
C PHE A 166 -17.67 0.51 -2.01
N LYS A 167 -18.05 1.78 -1.80
CA LYS A 167 -17.23 2.95 -2.15
C LYS A 167 -15.85 2.84 -1.53
N SER A 168 -15.78 2.60 -0.21
CA SER A 168 -14.50 2.57 0.48
C SER A 168 -13.64 1.36 0.09
N ILE A 169 -14.26 0.25 -0.34
CA ILE A 169 -13.52 -0.95 -0.75
C ILE A 169 -12.87 -0.72 -2.11
N PHE A 170 -13.60 -0.16 -3.08
CA PHE A 170 -13.02 0.18 -4.38
C PHE A 170 -11.89 1.20 -4.23
N LEU A 171 -12.09 2.22 -3.38
CA LEU A 171 -11.02 3.17 -3.06
C LEU A 171 -9.84 2.46 -2.38
N ALA A 172 -10.08 1.60 -1.38
CA ALA A 172 -9.01 0.87 -0.68
C ALA A 172 -8.21 -0.06 -1.59
N ILE A 173 -8.85 -0.83 -2.46
CA ILE A 173 -8.12 -1.66 -3.45
C ILE A 173 -7.38 -0.74 -4.43
N GLY A 174 -8.04 0.31 -4.90
CA GLY A 174 -7.47 1.27 -5.84
C GLY A 174 -6.24 1.99 -5.30
N THR A 175 -6.13 2.20 -3.98
CA THR A 175 -4.95 2.83 -3.38
C THR A 175 -3.73 1.92 -3.34
N GLY A 176 -3.88 0.60 -3.48
CA GLY A 176 -2.73 -0.32 -3.54
C GLY A 176 -1.92 -0.17 -4.82
N PHE A 177 -2.58 0.01 -5.97
CA PHE A 177 -1.95 0.08 -7.29
C PHE A 177 -0.94 1.22 -7.53
N PRO A 178 -1.13 2.48 -7.08
CA PRO A 178 -0.09 3.50 -7.24
C PRO A 178 1.20 3.13 -6.50
N PHE A 179 1.11 2.48 -5.33
CA PHE A 179 2.28 1.96 -4.63
C PHE A 179 2.90 0.76 -5.34
N VAL A 180 2.11 -0.09 -6.00
CA VAL A 180 2.64 -1.16 -6.88
C VAL A 180 3.46 -0.57 -8.02
N VAL A 181 2.93 0.44 -8.71
CA VAL A 181 3.68 1.15 -9.77
C VAL A 181 4.94 1.79 -9.19
N GLY A 182 4.83 2.44 -8.03
CA GLY A 182 5.98 2.99 -7.31
C GLY A 182 7.06 1.95 -7.02
N THR A 183 6.69 0.77 -6.53
CA THR A 183 7.63 -0.34 -6.24
C THR A 183 8.30 -0.88 -7.50
N ILE A 184 7.56 -1.01 -8.60
CA ILE A 184 8.12 -1.46 -9.89
C ILE A 184 9.20 -0.49 -10.39
N TRP A 185 8.94 0.81 -10.29
CA TRP A 185 9.88 1.86 -10.72
C TRP A 185 10.96 2.19 -9.68
N LEU A 186 10.77 1.78 -8.42
CA LEU A 186 11.78 1.92 -7.36
C LEU A 186 13.02 1.07 -7.66
N GLN A 187 12.86 -0.10 -8.30
CA GLN A 187 14.00 -0.95 -8.63
C GLN A 187 14.99 -0.31 -9.64
N PRO A 188 14.58 0.17 -10.83
CA PRO A 188 15.49 0.93 -11.71
C PRO A 188 16.08 2.16 -11.03
N LEU A 189 15.33 2.83 -10.16
CA LEU A 189 15.82 3.95 -9.38
C LEU A 189 17.00 3.53 -8.47
N ILE A 190 16.85 2.45 -7.70
CA ILE A 190 17.92 1.95 -6.81
C ILE A 190 19.14 1.49 -7.61
N ILE A 191 18.94 0.74 -8.70
CA ILE A 191 20.06 0.22 -9.51
C ILE A 191 20.84 1.39 -10.14
N SER A 192 20.15 2.35 -10.75
CA SER A 192 20.79 3.52 -11.36
C SER A 192 21.51 4.40 -10.32
N LEU A 193 20.92 4.60 -9.14
CA LEU A 193 21.58 5.30 -8.03
C LEU A 193 22.93 4.69 -7.67
N GLY A 194 23.05 3.35 -7.69
CA GLY A 194 24.32 2.67 -7.47
C GLY A 194 25.41 3.14 -8.44
N SER A 195 25.10 3.17 -9.74
CA SER A 195 26.01 3.65 -10.79
C SER A 195 26.29 5.15 -10.71
N LEU A 196 25.31 5.96 -10.33
CA LEU A 196 25.47 7.42 -10.16
C LEU A 196 26.44 7.71 -9.00
N PHE A 197 26.25 7.08 -7.84
CA PHE A 197 27.09 7.31 -6.67
C PHE A 197 28.47 6.67 -6.76
N SER A 198 28.65 5.63 -7.57
CA SER A 198 29.98 5.08 -7.90
C SER A 198 30.75 5.94 -8.91
N GLY A 199 30.12 6.95 -9.52
CA GLY A 199 30.74 7.77 -10.56
C GLY A 199 30.91 7.07 -11.90
N THR A 200 30.23 5.94 -12.12
CA THR A 200 30.34 5.13 -13.35
C THR A 200 29.11 5.26 -14.26
N ALA A 201 28.17 6.15 -13.93
CA ALA A 201 26.94 6.35 -14.70
C ALA A 201 27.20 6.98 -16.08
N GLY A 202 26.76 6.32 -17.13
CA GLY A 202 26.65 6.88 -18.47
C GLY A 202 25.34 7.62 -18.69
N ALA A 203 25.13 8.12 -19.91
CA ALA A 203 23.92 8.85 -20.28
C ALA A 203 22.64 8.01 -20.14
N PHE A 204 22.73 6.70 -20.40
CA PHE A 204 21.60 5.78 -20.27
C PHE A 204 21.12 5.67 -18.81
N GLU A 205 22.06 5.51 -17.86
CA GLU A 205 21.78 5.40 -16.44
C GLU A 205 21.14 6.68 -15.90
N TRP A 206 21.62 7.85 -16.34
CA TRP A 206 21.01 9.14 -16.00
C TRP A 206 19.56 9.26 -16.49
N VAL A 207 19.26 8.81 -17.71
CA VAL A 207 17.90 8.85 -18.25
C VAL A 207 16.97 7.91 -17.47
N ILE A 208 17.41 6.67 -17.20
CA ILE A 208 16.64 5.71 -16.40
C ILE A 208 16.40 6.25 -14.98
N PHE A 209 17.45 6.81 -14.35
CA PHE A 209 17.36 7.44 -13.04
C PHE A 209 16.28 8.52 -13.00
N LEU A 210 16.32 9.48 -13.95
CA LEU A 210 15.36 10.59 -13.98
C LEU A 210 13.92 10.11 -14.19
N ILE A 211 13.69 9.20 -15.14
CA ILE A 211 12.36 8.65 -15.41
C ILE A 211 11.83 7.91 -14.16
N ALA A 212 12.64 7.02 -13.60
CA ALA A 212 12.26 6.22 -12.43
C ALA A 212 12.01 7.09 -11.20
N ALA A 213 12.84 8.11 -10.96
CA ALA A 213 12.67 9.06 -9.87
C ALA A 213 11.36 9.84 -9.99
N ILE A 214 11.08 10.40 -11.18
CA ILE A 214 9.86 11.19 -11.43
C ILE A 214 8.62 10.32 -11.27
N ILE A 215 8.59 9.14 -11.90
CA ILE A 215 7.44 8.24 -11.81
C ILE A 215 7.22 7.82 -10.36
N THR A 216 8.27 7.32 -9.67
CA THR A 216 8.18 6.86 -8.28
C THR A 216 7.68 7.97 -7.36
N LEU A 217 8.20 9.19 -7.50
CA LEU A 217 7.78 10.33 -6.68
C LEU A 217 6.29 10.67 -6.93
N ILE A 218 5.90 10.84 -8.20
CA ILE A 218 4.54 11.26 -8.57
C ILE A 218 3.51 10.22 -8.11
N VAL A 219 3.73 8.93 -8.42
CA VAL A 219 2.74 7.88 -8.09
C VAL A 219 2.61 7.68 -6.59
N ASN A 220 3.68 7.82 -5.81
CA ASN A 220 3.60 7.73 -4.35
C ASN A 220 2.87 8.94 -3.73
N LEU A 221 3.13 10.17 -4.22
CA LEU A 221 2.43 11.36 -3.74
C LEU A 221 0.93 11.33 -4.07
N LEU A 222 0.59 10.98 -5.32
CA LEU A 222 -0.80 10.84 -5.74
C LEU A 222 -1.49 9.65 -5.05
N GLY A 223 -0.77 8.54 -4.87
CA GLY A 223 -1.21 7.37 -4.12
C GLY A 223 -1.53 7.71 -2.67
N LEU A 224 -0.69 8.52 -2.02
CA LEU A 224 -0.96 9.04 -0.68
C LEU A 224 -2.22 9.90 -0.64
N GLY A 225 -2.42 10.77 -1.64
CA GLY A 225 -3.64 11.56 -1.79
C GLY A 225 -4.89 10.68 -1.91
N HIS A 226 -4.86 9.68 -2.81
CA HIS A 226 -5.93 8.69 -2.95
C HIS A 226 -6.16 7.94 -1.62
N TYR A 227 -5.08 7.59 -0.93
CA TYR A 227 -5.15 6.87 0.34
C TYR A 227 -5.89 7.67 1.42
N GLN A 228 -5.70 8.99 1.48
CA GLN A 228 -6.49 9.83 2.39
C GLN A 228 -7.99 9.79 2.06
N TYR A 229 -8.37 9.75 0.77
CA TYR A 229 -9.79 9.61 0.39
C TYR A 229 -10.36 8.25 0.78
N ALA A 230 -9.60 7.17 0.61
CA ALA A 230 -10.03 5.83 1.03
C ALA A 230 -10.21 5.75 2.55
N LEU A 231 -9.24 6.30 3.31
CA LEU A 231 -9.33 6.42 4.76
C LEU A 231 -10.51 7.27 5.18
N ASN A 232 -10.84 8.36 4.48
CA ASN A 232 -12.03 9.15 4.78
C ASN A 232 -13.33 8.35 4.59
N ALA A 233 -13.39 7.52 3.54
CA ALA A 233 -14.58 6.76 3.19
C ALA A 233 -14.85 5.53 4.07
N GLY A 234 -13.84 4.96 4.75
CA GLY A 234 -13.96 3.71 5.48
C GLY A 234 -13.30 3.68 6.86
N ASN A 235 -13.42 2.53 7.53
CA ASN A 235 -12.70 2.25 8.77
C ASN A 235 -11.24 1.90 8.44
N ALA A 236 -10.28 2.42 9.20
CA ALA A 236 -8.86 2.12 8.96
C ALA A 236 -8.56 0.63 9.13
N SER A 237 -9.19 -0.01 10.11
CA SER A 237 -9.09 -1.46 10.34
C SER A 237 -9.44 -2.33 9.13
N ILE A 238 -10.14 -1.79 8.13
CA ILE A 238 -10.54 -2.49 6.91
C ILE A 238 -9.83 -1.91 5.68
N VAL A 239 -9.79 -0.59 5.54
CA VAL A 239 -9.19 0.09 4.39
C VAL A 239 -7.70 -0.25 4.28
N VAL A 240 -6.98 -0.23 5.41
CA VAL A 240 -5.54 -0.48 5.41
C VAL A 240 -5.21 -1.93 4.98
N PRO A 241 -5.81 -2.99 5.55
CA PRO A 241 -5.53 -4.35 5.09
C PRO A 241 -5.97 -4.60 3.64
N VAL A 242 -7.08 -4.01 3.20
CA VAL A 242 -7.56 -4.17 1.82
C VAL A 242 -6.60 -3.54 0.80
N GLN A 243 -6.02 -2.38 1.12
CA GLN A 243 -4.98 -1.75 0.30
C GLN A 243 -3.75 -2.65 0.11
N GLN A 244 -3.43 -3.48 1.11
CA GLN A 244 -2.27 -4.35 1.04
C GLN A 244 -2.44 -5.47 0.00
N ILE A 245 -3.68 -5.86 -0.35
CA ILE A 245 -3.92 -6.96 -1.27
C ILE A 245 -3.21 -6.77 -2.63
N PRO A 246 -3.42 -5.67 -3.38
CA PRO A 246 -2.63 -5.41 -4.57
C PRO A 246 -1.12 -5.37 -4.33
N GLN A 247 -0.68 -4.76 -3.23
CA GLN A 247 0.74 -4.60 -2.92
C GLN A 247 1.46 -5.93 -2.65
N GLN A 248 0.75 -6.93 -2.14
CA GLN A 248 1.32 -8.25 -1.86
C GLN A 248 1.22 -9.18 -3.07
N ILE A 249 0.17 -9.05 -3.88
CA ILE A 249 -0.04 -9.92 -5.05
C ILE A 249 0.79 -9.44 -6.26
N ALA A 250 0.88 -8.13 -6.49
CA ALA A 250 1.54 -7.62 -7.69
C ALA A 250 3.03 -7.97 -7.82
N PRO A 251 3.86 -7.99 -6.76
CA PRO A 251 5.26 -8.42 -6.87
C PRO A 251 5.42 -9.84 -7.43
N ILE A 252 4.46 -10.75 -7.18
CA ILE A 252 4.45 -12.10 -7.75
C ILE A 252 4.27 -12.01 -9.27
N PHE A 253 3.34 -11.19 -9.75
CA PHE A 253 3.17 -10.95 -11.19
C PHE A 253 4.38 -10.26 -11.82
N THR A 254 4.98 -9.29 -11.13
CA THR A 254 6.23 -8.66 -11.57
C THR A 254 7.33 -9.69 -11.75
N TYR A 255 7.51 -10.60 -10.79
CA TYR A 255 8.52 -11.66 -10.84
C TYR A 255 8.33 -12.62 -12.03
N PHE A 256 7.15 -13.22 -12.16
CA PHE A 256 6.91 -14.27 -13.16
C PHE A 256 6.60 -13.72 -14.56
N VAL A 257 5.97 -12.55 -14.66
CA VAL A 257 5.47 -12.05 -15.96
C VAL A 257 6.39 -10.97 -16.53
N ILE A 258 6.81 -9.99 -15.72
CA ILE A 258 7.66 -8.90 -16.21
C ILE A 258 9.11 -9.40 -16.36
N TYR A 259 9.66 -9.96 -15.29
CA TYR A 259 11.02 -10.49 -15.24
C TYR A 259 11.18 -11.89 -15.83
N GLN A 260 10.07 -12.63 -15.99
CA GLN A 260 10.07 -14.00 -16.53
C GLN A 260 10.99 -14.97 -15.77
N PHE A 261 11.13 -14.75 -14.46
CA PHE A 261 11.92 -15.63 -13.62
C PHE A 261 11.18 -16.93 -13.31
N ILE A 262 11.96 -17.99 -13.08
CA ILE A 262 11.46 -19.29 -12.66
C ILE A 262 11.38 -19.30 -11.12
N ALA A 263 10.44 -20.06 -10.56
CA ALA A 263 10.33 -20.18 -9.12
C ALA A 263 11.66 -20.68 -8.52
N PRO A 264 12.15 -20.09 -7.41
CA PRO A 264 13.43 -20.48 -6.80
C PRO A 264 13.47 -21.96 -6.38
N THR A 265 12.33 -22.50 -5.94
CA THR A 265 12.16 -23.90 -5.53
C THR A 265 10.77 -24.40 -5.91
N ASP A 266 10.59 -25.72 -5.99
CA ASP A 266 9.27 -26.34 -6.21
C ASP A 266 8.27 -25.97 -5.10
N TYR A 267 8.77 -25.79 -3.86
CA TYR A 267 7.97 -25.39 -2.71
C TYR A 267 7.46 -23.95 -2.81
N SER A 268 8.20 -23.07 -3.49
CA SER A 268 7.84 -21.66 -3.66
C SER A 268 6.46 -21.50 -4.30
N ILE A 269 6.13 -22.34 -5.30
CA ILE A 269 4.84 -22.29 -5.99
C ILE A 269 3.70 -22.58 -5.01
N TYR A 270 3.83 -23.60 -4.17
CA TYR A 270 2.80 -23.94 -3.18
C TYR A 270 2.61 -22.80 -2.16
N PHE A 271 3.70 -22.22 -1.66
CA PHE A 271 3.62 -21.08 -0.74
C PHE A 271 2.94 -19.87 -1.38
N ILE A 272 3.24 -19.56 -2.65
CA ILE A 272 2.63 -18.46 -3.40
C ILE A 272 1.13 -18.70 -3.59
N VAL A 273 0.73 -19.89 -4.04
CA VAL A 273 -0.69 -20.21 -4.28
C VAL A 273 -1.49 -20.13 -2.98
N ILE A 274 -1.00 -20.75 -1.91
CA ILE A 274 -1.65 -20.69 -0.59
C ILE A 274 -1.72 -19.24 -0.11
N ALA A 275 -0.63 -18.48 -0.23
CA ALA A 275 -0.60 -17.07 0.17
C ALA A 275 -1.66 -16.24 -0.55
N ILE A 276 -1.74 -16.34 -1.88
CA ILE A 276 -2.75 -15.62 -2.69
C ILE A 276 -4.15 -15.98 -2.23
N LEU A 277 -4.44 -17.27 -2.00
CA LEU A 277 -5.74 -17.72 -1.50
C LEU A 277 -6.08 -17.09 -0.13
N LEU A 278 -5.14 -17.11 0.82
CA LEU A 278 -5.33 -16.51 2.14
C LEU A 278 -5.57 -15.00 2.06
N ILE A 279 -4.79 -14.30 1.24
CA ILE A 279 -4.91 -12.84 1.01
C ILE A 279 -6.28 -12.51 0.38
N CYS A 280 -6.72 -13.29 -0.60
CA CYS A 280 -8.03 -13.12 -1.24
C CYS A 280 -9.19 -13.38 -0.27
N ILE A 281 -9.10 -14.44 0.55
CA ILE A 281 -10.10 -14.75 1.58
C ILE A 281 -10.17 -13.61 2.60
N ALA A 282 -9.03 -13.11 3.08
CA ALA A 282 -8.98 -11.97 3.99
C ALA A 282 -9.65 -10.74 3.36
N GLY A 283 -9.32 -10.43 2.10
CA GLY A 283 -9.94 -9.34 1.34
C GLY A 283 -11.45 -9.44 1.22
N PHE A 284 -11.97 -10.64 0.95
CA PHE A 284 -13.41 -10.88 0.88
C PHE A 284 -14.10 -10.66 2.25
N VAL A 285 -13.49 -11.12 3.34
CA VAL A 285 -14.01 -10.93 4.70
C VAL A 285 -14.06 -9.44 5.05
N PHE A 286 -12.99 -8.69 4.77
CA PHE A 286 -12.97 -7.24 4.97
C PHE A 286 -14.01 -6.53 4.09
N GLY A 287 -14.10 -6.88 2.81
CA GLY A 287 -15.08 -6.30 1.89
C GLY A 287 -16.53 -6.52 2.35
N LYS A 288 -16.88 -7.74 2.74
CA LYS A 288 -18.22 -8.06 3.26
C LYS A 288 -18.55 -7.26 4.52
N ARG A 289 -17.57 -7.08 5.41
CA ARG A 289 -17.74 -6.32 6.65
C ARG A 289 -17.97 -4.84 6.36
N GLN A 290 -17.15 -4.24 5.49
CA GLN A 290 -17.24 -2.84 5.14
C GLN A 290 -18.53 -2.51 4.40
N ALA A 291 -18.98 -3.38 3.50
CA ALA A 291 -20.28 -3.25 2.84
C ALA A 291 -21.45 -3.15 3.83
N LYS A 292 -21.42 -3.97 4.90
CA LYS A 292 -22.43 -3.90 5.96
C LYS A 292 -22.38 -2.59 6.73
N LEU A 293 -21.19 -2.03 6.95
CA LEU A 293 -21.04 -0.74 7.63
C LEU A 293 -21.55 0.42 6.78
N GLU A 294 -21.31 0.39 5.47
CA GLU A 294 -21.84 1.39 4.53
C GLU A 294 -23.37 1.35 4.42
N GLN A 295 -23.98 0.16 4.44
CA GLN A 295 -25.45 0.02 4.41
C GLN A 295 -26.14 0.64 5.63
N ILE A 296 -25.51 0.61 6.81
CA ILE A 296 -26.07 1.21 8.03
C ILE A 296 -26.07 2.74 7.94
N LYS A 297 -25.09 3.35 7.26
CA LYS A 297 -25.00 4.82 7.11
C LYS A 297 -25.89 5.39 5.99
N GLY A 298 -26.37 4.56 5.07
CA GLY A 298 -26.91 4.97 3.77
C GLY A 298 -28.25 5.74 3.70
N PRO A 299 -29.28 5.49 4.54
CA PRO A 299 -30.59 6.14 4.35
C PRO A 299 -30.82 7.43 5.16
N GLU A 300 -30.38 7.51 6.41
CA GLU A 300 -30.83 8.58 7.34
C GLU A 300 -30.02 9.88 7.26
N GLU A 301 -28.77 9.84 6.80
CA GLU A 301 -27.94 11.05 6.61
C GLU A 301 -28.43 11.90 5.43
N LYS A 302 -29.11 11.29 4.44
CA LYS A 302 -29.65 11.98 3.25
C LYS A 302 -30.93 12.76 3.53
N THR A 303 -31.73 12.38 4.54
CA THR A 303 -32.96 13.12 4.87
C THR A 303 -32.67 14.46 5.55
N LYS A 304 -31.43 14.70 6.01
CA LYS A 304 -31.00 15.99 6.58
C LYS A 304 -30.27 16.89 5.58
N GLU A 305 -29.87 16.36 4.42
CA GLU A 305 -29.27 17.13 3.33
C GLU A 305 -30.34 17.54 2.29
N SER A 306 -31.12 18.57 2.66
CA SER A 306 -31.73 19.60 1.77
C SER A 306 -33.04 19.30 0.98
N PRO A 307 -34.14 19.96 1.40
CA PRO A 307 -35.15 20.54 0.50
C PRO A 307 -34.81 21.97 0.04
N ASN A 308 -33.66 22.56 0.41
CA ASN A 308 -33.41 24.01 0.33
C ASN A 308 -32.34 24.44 -0.70
N SER A 309 -31.96 23.58 -1.66
CA SER A 309 -31.06 23.98 -2.75
C SER A 309 -31.78 24.47 -4.03
N GLU A 310 -33.11 24.48 -4.03
CA GLU A 310 -33.88 25.29 -4.99
C GLU A 310 -34.20 26.64 -4.33
N VAL A 311 -33.35 27.63 -4.55
CA VAL A 311 -33.68 29.04 -4.86
C VAL A 311 -32.35 29.78 -4.85
N ARG A 312 -31.83 30.06 -6.04
CA ARG A 312 -31.29 31.37 -6.43
C ARG A 312 -31.02 31.35 -7.94
N ILE A 313 -31.95 32.04 -8.63
CA ILE A 313 -31.91 32.47 -10.03
C ILE A 313 -30.74 33.43 -10.23
#